data_AF-A0A5E4RXV0-F1
#
_entry.id   AF-A0A5E4RXV0-F1
#
_cell.length_a   1.000
_cell.length_b   1.000
_cell.length_c   1.000
_cell.angle_alpha   90.00
_cell.angle_beta   90.00
_cell.angle_gamma   90.00
#
_symmetry.space_group_name_H-M   'P 1'
#
loop_
_entity.id
_entity.type
_entity.pdbx_description
1 polymer ?
#
loop_
_entity_poly.entity_id
_entity_poly.type
_entity_poly.pdbx_seq_one_letter_code
_entity_poly.pdbx_strand_id
1 'polypeptide(L)'
;MRTIKIASPACAARSPLPLPSRRALRRAAQGLALAAAVSLAALSQGAWAHAHAVSSEPAAQAVVEAPTSVRVTFDSALEGAFSKLTVIDAKGRSVTDAQAGLDAARKTLTLSLPALGAGSYQVSWVAVASDGHRTQGNFKFTVK
;
A
#
# COMPACT_ATOMS: atom_id res chain seq x y z
N MET A 1 26.56 96.17 -0.32
CA MET A 1 25.42 95.28 -0.63
C MET A 1 25.88 93.83 -0.51
N ARG A 2 25.14 93.01 0.24
CA ARG A 2 25.40 91.57 0.44
C ARG A 2 24.77 90.80 -0.71
N THR A 3 25.47 89.83 -1.31
CA THR A 3 24.86 88.87 -2.23
C THR A 3 25.04 87.46 -1.67
N ILE A 4 23.90 86.78 -1.54
CA ILE A 4 23.72 85.46 -0.93
C ILE A 4 24.19 84.37 -1.90
N LYS A 5 24.85 83.36 -1.33
CA LYS A 5 25.34 82.13 -1.96
C LYS A 5 24.16 81.17 -2.18
N ILE A 6 24.00 80.62 -3.39
CA ILE A 6 23.12 79.46 -3.64
C ILE A 6 23.99 78.31 -4.12
N ALA A 7 23.94 77.18 -3.40
CA ALA A 7 24.68 75.96 -3.71
C ALA A 7 23.85 75.03 -4.61
N SER A 8 24.49 74.41 -5.60
CA SER A 8 23.90 73.31 -6.39
C SER A 8 24.20 71.97 -5.71
N PRO A 9 23.22 71.05 -5.58
CA PRO A 9 23.50 69.73 -5.06
C PRO A 9 24.21 68.88 -6.11
N ALA A 10 25.27 68.19 -5.69
CA ALA A 10 25.98 67.22 -6.53
C ALA A 10 25.06 66.02 -6.85
N CYS A 11 24.96 65.68 -8.13
CA CYS A 11 24.26 64.47 -8.58
C CYS A 11 25.16 63.26 -8.28
N ALA A 12 24.91 62.55 -7.18
CA ALA A 12 25.60 61.30 -6.88
C ALA A 12 25.06 60.18 -7.80
N ALA A 13 25.87 59.76 -8.77
CA ALA A 13 25.58 58.58 -9.58
C ALA A 13 25.56 57.33 -8.68
N ARG A 14 24.45 56.58 -8.67
CA ARG A 14 24.36 55.33 -7.90
C ARG A 14 25.20 54.27 -8.58
N SER A 15 26.14 53.68 -7.84
CA SER A 15 26.94 52.55 -8.32
C SER A 15 26.03 51.34 -8.63
N PRO A 16 26.26 50.61 -9.73
CA PRO A 16 25.52 49.39 -10.01
C PRO A 16 25.84 48.33 -8.95
N LEU A 17 24.82 47.58 -8.53
CA LEU A 17 24.97 46.51 -7.53
C LEU A 17 25.93 45.43 -8.06
N PRO A 18 26.83 44.92 -7.20
CA PRO A 18 27.74 43.85 -7.59
C PRO A 18 26.96 42.58 -7.91
N LEU A 19 27.16 42.04 -9.11
CA LEU A 19 26.55 40.78 -9.51
C LEU A 19 27.22 39.60 -8.77
N PRO A 20 26.44 38.62 -8.31
CA PRO A 20 26.98 37.44 -7.65
C PRO A 20 27.90 36.67 -8.61
N SER A 21 29.02 36.18 -8.08
CA SER A 21 29.98 35.42 -8.88
C SER A 21 29.36 34.12 -9.40
N ARG A 22 29.82 33.65 -10.56
CA ARG A 22 29.39 32.35 -11.14
C ARG A 22 29.57 31.17 -10.16
N ARG A 23 30.54 31.26 -9.25
CA ARG A 23 30.77 30.26 -8.19
C ARG A 23 29.70 30.31 -7.10
N ALA A 24 29.26 31.50 -6.70
CA ALA A 24 28.16 31.67 -5.74
C ALA A 24 26.83 31.15 -6.32
N LEU A 25 26.56 31.45 -7.59
CA LEU A 25 25.37 30.95 -8.30
C LEU A 25 25.37 29.41 -8.41
N ARG A 26 26.51 28.79 -8.72
CA ARG A 26 26.63 27.32 -8.78
C ARG A 26 26.40 26.64 -7.44
N ARG A 27 26.94 27.19 -6.34
CA ARG A 27 26.74 26.64 -4.99
C ARG A 27 25.28 26.75 -4.54
N ALA A 28 24.62 27.87 -4.81
CA ALA A 28 23.20 28.04 -4.53
C ALA A 28 22.35 27.03 -5.32
N ALA A 29 22.65 26.85 -6.61
CA ALA A 29 21.96 25.86 -7.45
C ALA A 29 22.18 24.41 -6.96
N GLN A 30 23.41 24.06 -6.55
CA GLN A 30 23.72 22.73 -5.99
C GLN A 30 23.01 22.49 -4.65
N GLY A 31 22.97 23.49 -3.77
CA GLY A 31 22.24 23.40 -2.50
C GLY A 31 20.74 23.21 -2.71
N LEU A 32 20.16 23.96 -3.65
CA LEU A 32 18.75 23.83 -4.01
C LEU A 32 18.44 22.46 -4.64
N ALA A 33 19.33 21.94 -5.50
CA ALA A 33 19.18 20.63 -6.10
C ALA A 33 19.28 19.49 -5.06
N LEU A 34 20.21 19.58 -4.10
CA LEU A 34 20.28 18.61 -3.01
C LEU A 34 19.04 18.66 -2.11
N ALA A 35 18.59 19.87 -1.74
CA ALA A 35 17.39 20.04 -0.92
C ALA A 35 16.15 19.46 -1.62
N ALA A 36 16.01 19.69 -2.93
CA ALA A 36 14.96 19.08 -3.75
C ALA A 36 15.09 17.55 -3.77
N ALA A 37 16.28 17.00 -4.02
CA ALA A 37 16.48 15.54 -4.04
C ALA A 37 16.13 14.87 -2.70
N VAL A 38 16.52 15.48 -1.58
CA VAL A 38 16.18 14.97 -0.23
C VAL A 38 14.68 15.04 0.03
N SER A 39 14.02 16.14 -0.37
CA SER A 39 12.57 16.28 -0.18
C SER A 39 11.76 15.34 -1.08
N LEU A 40 12.21 15.04 -2.30
CA LEU A 40 11.61 14.01 -3.15
C LEU A 40 11.80 12.59 -2.58
N ALA A 41 12.98 12.29 -2.04
CA ALA A 41 13.23 10.99 -1.42
C ALA A 41 12.37 10.76 -0.16
N ALA A 42 12.09 11.84 0.60
CA ALA A 42 11.21 11.77 1.77
C ALA A 42 9.73 11.50 1.42
N LEU A 43 9.33 11.66 0.15
CA LEU A 43 7.97 11.40 -0.33
C LEU A 43 7.75 9.96 -0.81
N SER A 44 8.75 9.07 -0.72
CA SER A 44 8.57 7.65 -1.09
C SER A 44 7.77 6.90 -0.02
N GLN A 45 6.46 7.11 0.03
CA GLN A 45 5.55 6.22 0.75
C GLN A 45 5.38 4.95 -0.09
N GLY A 46 5.75 3.80 0.46
CA GLY A 46 5.56 2.52 -0.22
C GLY A 46 4.09 2.31 -0.56
N ALA A 47 3.77 2.13 -1.84
CA ALA A 47 2.42 1.78 -2.27
C ALA A 47 2.12 0.32 -1.90
N TRP A 48 1.37 0.10 -0.81
CA TRP A 48 0.83 -1.21 -0.47
C TRP A 48 -0.45 -1.44 -1.30
N ALA A 49 -0.26 -1.78 -2.56
CA ALA A 49 -1.31 -1.89 -3.58
C ALA A 49 -1.72 -3.35 -3.81
N HIS A 50 -1.68 -4.20 -2.78
CA HIS A 50 -1.87 -5.63 -2.94
C HIS A 50 -2.78 -6.15 -1.83
N ALA A 51 -3.71 -7.05 -2.16
CA ALA A 51 -4.49 -7.77 -1.17
C ALA A 51 -3.66 -8.90 -0.56
N HIS A 52 -3.11 -8.68 0.64
CA HIS A 52 -2.44 -9.73 1.39
C HIS A 52 -3.37 -10.30 2.46
N ALA A 53 -3.38 -11.63 2.58
CA ALA A 53 -4.09 -12.29 3.67
C ALA A 53 -3.41 -11.92 5.00
N VAL A 54 -4.18 -11.33 5.91
CA VAL A 54 -3.71 -10.89 7.24
C VAL A 54 -4.12 -11.85 8.35
N SER A 55 -5.23 -12.57 8.18
CA SER A 55 -5.69 -13.59 9.12
C SER A 55 -6.54 -14.65 8.43
N SER A 56 -6.65 -15.81 9.08
CA SER A 56 -7.53 -16.89 8.64
C SER A 56 -8.17 -17.57 9.83
N GLU A 57 -9.39 -18.07 9.62
CA GLU A 57 -10.11 -18.93 10.56
C GLU A 57 -10.62 -20.16 9.79
N PRO A 58 -10.17 -21.39 10.13
CA PRO A 58 -9.13 -21.72 11.11
C PRO A 58 -7.78 -21.06 10.81
N ALA A 59 -6.98 -20.86 11.86
CA ALA A 59 -5.62 -20.38 11.70
C ALA A 59 -4.77 -21.40 10.91
N ALA A 60 -3.77 -20.91 10.19
CA ALA A 60 -2.84 -21.78 9.46
C ALA A 60 -2.21 -22.81 10.41
N GLN A 61 -2.23 -24.08 9.98
CA GLN A 61 -1.72 -25.26 10.68
C GLN A 61 -2.46 -25.62 11.97
N ALA A 62 -3.61 -24.98 12.26
CA ALA A 62 -4.40 -25.29 13.44
C ALA A 62 -5.01 -26.69 13.41
N VAL A 63 -5.17 -27.27 14.59
CA VAL A 63 -5.97 -28.49 14.82
C VAL A 63 -7.25 -28.07 15.53
N VAL A 64 -8.40 -28.27 14.87
CA VAL A 64 -9.70 -27.76 15.32
C VAL A 64 -10.77 -28.84 15.27
N GLU A 65 -11.85 -28.66 16.02
CA GLU A 65 -13.10 -29.38 15.75
C GLU A 65 -13.62 -28.99 14.35
N ALA A 66 -14.46 -29.83 13.75
CA ALA A 66 -14.98 -29.61 12.40
C ALA A 66 -15.61 -28.21 12.24
N PRO A 67 -14.97 -27.28 11.50
CA PRO A 67 -15.48 -25.92 11.37
C PRO A 67 -16.63 -25.88 10.37
N THR A 68 -17.59 -25.00 10.61
CA THR A 68 -18.74 -24.78 9.71
C THR A 68 -18.41 -23.83 8.55
N SER A 69 -17.30 -23.11 8.63
CA SER A 69 -16.83 -22.21 7.57
C SER A 69 -15.33 -22.01 7.64
N VAL A 70 -14.75 -21.54 6.54
CA VAL A 70 -13.40 -20.99 6.48
C VAL A 70 -13.49 -19.52 6.11
N ARG A 71 -12.73 -18.68 6.82
CA ARG A 71 -12.60 -17.25 6.57
C ARG A 71 -11.16 -16.87 6.30
N VAL A 72 -10.96 -15.96 5.35
CA VAL A 72 -9.67 -15.33 5.08
C VAL A 72 -9.90 -13.83 4.98
N THR A 73 -9.22 -13.07 5.82
CA THR A 73 -9.29 -11.61 5.85
C THR A 73 -8.05 -11.01 5.21
N PHE A 74 -8.25 -9.94 4.44
CA PHE A 74 -7.23 -9.24 3.68
C PHE A 74 -7.07 -7.80 4.17
N ASP A 75 -5.89 -7.22 3.94
CA ASP A 75 -5.62 -5.81 4.24
C ASP A 75 -6.35 -4.83 3.30
N SER A 76 -6.68 -5.27 2.10
CA SER A 76 -7.27 -4.47 1.02
C SER A 76 -8.67 -4.92 0.65
N ALA A 77 -9.49 -3.99 0.13
CA ALA A 77 -10.82 -4.30 -0.37
C ALA A 77 -10.73 -5.07 -1.69
N LEU A 78 -11.51 -6.15 -1.80
CA LEU A 78 -11.51 -7.08 -2.92
C LEU A 78 -12.59 -6.78 -3.95
N GLU A 79 -12.32 -7.21 -5.17
CA GLU A 79 -13.30 -7.37 -6.23
C GLU A 79 -13.86 -8.81 -6.18
N GLY A 80 -15.09 -8.94 -5.66
CA GLY A 80 -15.68 -10.23 -5.33
C GLY A 80 -15.86 -11.15 -6.54
N ALA A 81 -16.22 -10.60 -7.70
CA ALA A 81 -16.43 -11.38 -8.92
C ALA A 81 -15.17 -12.11 -9.42
N PHE A 82 -13.99 -11.63 -9.04
CA PHE A 82 -12.70 -12.21 -9.43
C PHE A 82 -11.95 -12.88 -8.29
N SER A 83 -12.51 -12.85 -7.08
CA SER A 83 -11.91 -13.44 -5.88
C SER A 83 -12.57 -14.78 -5.55
N LYS A 84 -11.76 -15.76 -5.11
CA LYS A 84 -12.20 -17.14 -4.87
C LYS A 84 -11.51 -17.73 -3.65
N LEU A 85 -12.23 -18.60 -2.95
CA LEU A 85 -11.74 -19.40 -1.83
C LEU A 85 -12.21 -20.84 -2.05
N THR A 86 -11.30 -21.80 -1.93
CA THR A 86 -11.57 -23.23 -2.17
C THR A 86 -10.93 -24.05 -1.06
N VAL A 87 -11.59 -25.14 -0.66
CA VAL A 87 -11.07 -26.08 0.33
C VAL A 87 -11.07 -27.48 -0.27
N ILE A 88 -9.94 -28.17 -0.18
CA ILE A 88 -9.78 -29.54 -0.66
C ILE A 88 -9.41 -30.48 0.49
N ASP A 89 -9.84 -31.73 0.36
CA ASP A 89 -9.44 -32.83 1.26
C ASP A 89 -8.02 -33.34 0.95
N ALA A 90 -7.51 -34.26 1.78
CA ALA A 90 -6.20 -34.89 1.58
C ALA A 90 -6.07 -35.69 0.26
N LYS A 91 -7.18 -35.99 -0.43
CA LYS A 91 -7.21 -36.65 -1.74
C LYS A 91 -7.27 -35.64 -2.90
N GLY A 92 -7.21 -34.35 -2.61
CA GLY A 92 -7.29 -33.28 -3.60
C GLY A 92 -8.70 -32.97 -4.10
N ARG A 93 -9.75 -33.48 -3.45
CA ARG A 93 -11.14 -33.26 -3.87
C ARG A 93 -11.70 -32.03 -3.18
N SER A 94 -12.44 -31.20 -3.93
CA SER A 94 -13.17 -30.07 -3.33
C SER A 94 -14.17 -30.59 -2.30
N VAL A 95 -14.21 -29.95 -1.14
CA VAL A 95 -15.17 -30.31 -0.09
C VAL A 95 -16.56 -29.71 -0.33
N THR A 96 -16.65 -28.69 -1.21
CA THR A 96 -17.88 -28.00 -1.56
C THR A 96 -17.74 -27.32 -2.93
N ASP A 97 -18.85 -27.15 -3.64
CA ASP A 97 -18.94 -26.34 -4.87
C ASP A 97 -19.52 -24.94 -4.60
N ALA A 98 -19.83 -24.62 -3.33
CA ALA A 98 -20.33 -23.31 -2.95
C ALA A 98 -19.31 -22.20 -3.28
N GLN A 99 -19.82 -21.04 -3.67
CA GLN A 99 -19.00 -19.85 -3.82
C GLN A 99 -18.79 -19.18 -2.46
N ALA A 100 -17.61 -18.62 -2.26
CA ALA A 100 -17.32 -17.85 -1.06
C ALA A 100 -18.08 -16.51 -1.09
N GLY A 101 -18.71 -16.17 0.02
CA GLY A 101 -19.28 -14.85 0.25
C GLY A 101 -18.20 -13.84 0.60
N LEU A 102 -18.41 -12.59 0.19
CA LEU A 102 -17.60 -11.45 0.58
C LEU A 102 -18.38 -10.61 1.59
N ASP A 103 -17.74 -10.20 2.68
CA ASP A 103 -18.37 -9.35 3.69
C ASP A 103 -18.68 -7.92 3.19
N ALA A 104 -19.45 -7.17 3.96
CA ALA A 104 -19.84 -5.81 3.58
C ALA A 104 -18.64 -4.85 3.45
N ALA A 105 -17.57 -5.09 4.22
CA ALA A 105 -16.33 -4.32 4.13
C ALA A 105 -15.48 -4.69 2.90
N ARG A 106 -15.85 -5.74 2.17
CA ARG A 106 -15.13 -6.30 1.02
C ARG A 106 -13.72 -6.79 1.36
N LYS A 107 -13.46 -7.21 2.60
CA LYS A 107 -12.13 -7.63 3.05
C LYS A 107 -12.06 -9.07 3.51
N THR A 108 -13.19 -9.74 3.70
CA THR A 108 -13.21 -11.11 4.22
C THR A 108 -13.96 -12.04 3.29
N LEU A 109 -13.24 -13.02 2.72
CA LEU A 109 -13.86 -14.15 2.03
C LEU A 109 -14.29 -15.19 3.04
N THR A 110 -15.53 -15.65 2.96
CA THR A 110 -16.11 -16.69 3.82
C THR A 110 -16.69 -17.81 2.97
N LEU A 111 -16.19 -19.03 3.14
CA LEU A 111 -16.72 -20.22 2.49
C LEU A 111 -17.40 -21.11 3.54
N SER A 112 -18.70 -21.33 3.38
CA SER A 112 -19.45 -22.29 4.20
C SER A 112 -19.03 -23.73 3.83
N LEU A 113 -18.82 -24.55 4.86
CA LEU A 113 -18.37 -25.94 4.69
C LEU A 113 -19.47 -26.91 5.13
N PRO A 114 -19.57 -28.09 4.49
CA PRO A 114 -20.36 -29.18 5.03
C PRO A 114 -19.69 -29.75 6.30
N ALA A 115 -20.35 -30.70 6.95
CA ALA A 115 -19.72 -31.46 8.03
C ALA A 115 -18.44 -32.15 7.52
N LEU A 116 -17.30 -31.81 8.13
CA LEU A 116 -16.00 -32.38 7.79
C LEU A 116 -15.71 -33.58 8.69
N GLY A 117 -15.08 -34.61 8.12
CA GLY A 117 -14.49 -35.69 8.90
C GLY A 117 -13.11 -35.31 9.43
N ALA A 118 -12.58 -36.11 10.36
CA ALA A 118 -11.21 -35.95 10.82
C ALA A 118 -10.22 -36.12 9.66
N GLY A 119 -9.19 -35.26 9.62
CA GLY A 119 -8.19 -35.27 8.56
C GLY A 119 -7.63 -33.89 8.23
N SER A 120 -6.66 -33.87 7.31
CA SER A 120 -6.05 -32.62 6.83
C SER A 120 -6.80 -32.04 5.64
N TYR A 121 -6.94 -30.73 5.65
CA TYR A 121 -7.59 -29.93 4.62
C TYR A 121 -6.66 -28.80 4.18
N GLN A 122 -6.72 -28.45 2.89
CA GLN A 122 -5.99 -27.31 2.34
C GLN A 122 -6.98 -26.26 1.85
N VAL A 123 -6.79 -25.05 2.35
CA VAL A 123 -7.49 -23.85 1.90
C VAL A 123 -6.61 -23.17 0.86
N SER A 124 -7.15 -22.85 -0.30
CA SER A 124 -6.48 -22.06 -1.34
C SER A 124 -7.35 -20.87 -1.70
N TRP A 125 -6.72 -19.72 -1.98
CA TRP A 125 -7.42 -18.50 -2.33
C TRP A 125 -6.76 -17.79 -3.51
N VAL A 126 -7.59 -17.05 -4.25
CA VAL A 126 -7.19 -16.03 -5.22
C VAL A 126 -7.94 -14.77 -4.82
N ALA A 127 -7.22 -13.67 -4.62
CA ALA A 127 -7.80 -12.39 -4.25
C ALA A 127 -7.43 -11.35 -5.31
N VAL A 128 -8.42 -10.58 -5.76
CA VAL A 128 -8.19 -9.45 -6.65
C VAL A 128 -8.54 -8.20 -5.87
N ALA A 129 -7.56 -7.33 -5.62
CA ALA A 129 -7.78 -6.07 -4.96
C ALA A 129 -8.57 -5.10 -5.87
N SER A 130 -9.17 -4.07 -5.28
CA SER A 130 -9.96 -3.06 -6.01
C SER A 130 -9.13 -2.27 -7.04
N ASP A 131 -7.81 -2.33 -6.96
CA ASP A 131 -6.88 -1.75 -7.94
C ASP A 131 -6.55 -2.69 -9.12
N GLY A 132 -7.10 -3.91 -9.10
CA GLY A 132 -6.93 -4.93 -10.13
C GLY A 132 -5.78 -5.92 -9.91
N HIS A 133 -4.93 -5.74 -8.89
CA HIS A 133 -3.85 -6.68 -8.63
C HIS A 133 -4.37 -8.01 -8.09
N ARG A 134 -3.91 -9.10 -8.70
CA ARG A 134 -4.22 -10.46 -8.26
C ARG A 134 -3.12 -11.01 -7.36
N THR A 135 -3.50 -11.50 -6.20
CA THR A 135 -2.68 -12.28 -5.28
C THR A 135 -3.29 -13.66 -5.09
N GLN A 136 -2.48 -14.62 -4.66
CA GLN A 136 -2.93 -15.98 -4.36
C GLN A 136 -2.12 -16.60 -3.23
N GLY A 137 -2.69 -17.58 -2.55
CA GLY A 137 -2.03 -18.27 -1.46
C GLY A 137 -2.78 -19.51 -1.01
N ASN A 138 -2.21 -20.23 -0.04
CA ASN A 138 -2.83 -21.39 0.58
C ASN A 138 -2.32 -21.59 2.00
N PHE A 139 -3.09 -22.33 2.79
CA PHE A 139 -2.69 -22.85 4.08
C PHE A 139 -3.42 -24.17 4.37
N LYS A 140 -2.99 -24.89 5.40
CA LYS A 140 -3.60 -26.15 5.82
C LYS A 140 -4.18 -26.04 7.22
N PHE A 141 -5.19 -26.84 7.53
CA PHE A 141 -5.66 -27.09 8.89
C PHE A 141 -6.02 -28.57 9.04
N THR A 142 -6.13 -29.03 10.28
CA THR A 142 -6.50 -30.42 10.59
C THR A 142 -7.77 -30.43 11.42
N VAL A 143 -8.73 -31.28 11.04
CA VAL A 143 -9.89 -31.61 11.85
C VAL A 143 -9.55 -32.82 12.70
N LYS A 144 -9.79 -32.74 14.01
CA LYS A 144 -9.62 -33.84 14.97
C LYS A 144 -10.94 -34.55 15.27
#